data_AF-A0A969BCN9-F1
#
_entry.id   AF-A0A969BCN9-F1
#
_cell.length_a   1.000
_cell.length_b   1.000
_cell.length_c   1.000
_cell.angle_alpha   90.00
_cell.angle_beta   90.00
_cell.angle_gamma   90.00
#
_symmetry.space_group_name_H-M   'P 1'
#
loop_
_entity.id
_entity.type
_entity.pdbx_description
1 polymer ?
#
loop_
_entity_poly.entity_id
_entity_poly.type
_entity_poly.pdbx_seq_one_letter_code
_entity_poly.pdbx_strand_id
1 'polypeptide(L)'
;MELVDFFTLIHPAIAIIFVFPLIGNVVNFAWSARQRRLQTKDKGKSKIPPIVGAEHKRLGDWLTASVVGLTLIGLAHPISKNIIKNQLWNKTPFQVIFILLMFLATIASLVFLYKAQKKQWRAIFATLTGIGLVIIGCQDGVFRRTNEWYWSHYYYGITAALLMIFSLAIVPEIYRDKSNRWRTIHTVLNTFALLLFIGQGLTGTRDLLEIPLSWQEPFVYKCDFANKTCS
;
A
#
# COMPACT_ATOMS: atom_id res chain seq x y z
N MET A 1 -2.17 -9.26 -26.93
CA MET A 1 -1.93 -8.42 -25.75
C MET A 1 -0.46 -8.04 -25.81
N GLU A 2 -0.17 -6.75 -25.86
CA GLU A 2 1.21 -6.28 -25.98
C GLU A 2 1.94 -6.45 -24.65
N LEU A 3 3.27 -6.46 -24.68
CA LEU A 3 4.08 -6.62 -23.47
C LEU A 3 3.78 -5.52 -22.43
N VAL A 4 3.47 -4.30 -22.88
CA VAL A 4 3.08 -3.17 -22.02
C VAL A 4 1.76 -3.40 -21.28
N ASP A 5 0.82 -4.09 -21.90
CA ASP A 5 -0.48 -4.44 -21.30
C ASP A 5 -0.28 -5.45 -20.18
N PHE A 6 0.60 -6.44 -20.41
CA PHE A 6 0.97 -7.42 -19.39
C PHE A 6 1.59 -6.73 -18.17
N PHE A 7 2.55 -5.81 -18.36
CA PHE A 7 3.15 -5.06 -17.26
C PHE A 7 2.15 -4.21 -16.48
N THR A 8 1.13 -3.67 -17.15
CA THR A 8 0.03 -2.94 -16.50
C THR A 8 -0.76 -3.84 -15.55
N LEU A 9 -0.91 -5.13 -15.87
CA LEU A 9 -1.69 -6.09 -15.10
C LEU A 9 -0.90 -6.81 -13.99
N ILE A 10 0.42 -6.65 -13.90
CA ILE A 10 1.23 -7.29 -12.84
C ILE A 10 0.78 -6.85 -11.44
N HIS A 11 0.62 -5.54 -11.23
CA HIS A 11 0.16 -4.99 -9.95
C HIS A 11 -1.19 -5.59 -9.49
N PRO A 12 -2.28 -5.51 -10.28
CA PRO A 12 -3.56 -6.07 -9.85
C PRO A 12 -3.53 -7.61 -9.73
N ALA A 13 -2.74 -8.32 -10.55
CA ALA A 13 -2.59 -9.77 -10.43
C ALA A 13 -1.96 -10.16 -9.08
N ILE A 14 -0.87 -9.49 -8.67
CA ILE A 14 -0.24 -9.73 -7.37
C ILE A 14 -1.20 -9.35 -6.23
N ALA A 15 -1.96 -8.26 -6.37
CA ALA A 15 -2.94 -7.84 -5.38
C ALA A 15 -3.96 -8.95 -5.09
N ILE A 16 -4.52 -9.54 -6.15
CA ILE A 16 -5.55 -10.58 -6.07
C ILE A 16 -4.98 -11.89 -5.52
N ILE A 17 -3.86 -12.34 -6.05
CA ILE A 17 -3.30 -13.67 -5.73
C ILE A 17 -2.70 -13.69 -4.32
N PHE A 18 -2.13 -12.57 -3.87
CA PHE A 18 -1.33 -12.56 -2.64
C PHE A 18 -1.85 -11.59 -1.57
N VAL A 19 -2.05 -10.32 -1.92
CA VAL A 19 -2.35 -9.28 -0.92
C VAL A 19 -3.76 -9.42 -0.34
N PHE A 20 -4.78 -9.66 -1.17
CA PHE A 20 -6.16 -9.79 -0.70
C PHE A 20 -6.38 -11.00 0.23
N PRO A 21 -5.89 -12.22 -0.11
CA PRO A 21 -5.92 -13.34 0.84
C PRO A 21 -5.17 -13.04 2.14
N LEU A 22 -4.02 -12.35 2.06
CA LEU A 22 -3.23 -11.98 3.23
C LEU A 22 -3.99 -11.01 4.15
N ILE A 23 -4.70 -10.02 3.60
CA ILE A 23 -5.57 -9.12 4.37
C ILE A 23 -6.63 -9.93 5.13
N GLY A 24 -7.31 -10.87 4.45
CA GLY A 24 -8.33 -11.72 5.06
C GLY A 24 -7.78 -12.51 6.25
N ASN A 25 -6.60 -13.11 6.08
CA ASN A 25 -5.92 -13.83 7.16
C ASN A 25 -5.54 -12.91 8.33
N VAL A 26 -4.94 -11.74 8.07
CA VAL A 26 -4.56 -10.77 9.11
C VAL A 26 -5.78 -10.32 9.93
N VAL A 27 -6.90 -10.04 9.26
CA VAL A 27 -8.18 -9.65 9.90
C VAL A 27 -8.73 -10.79 10.75
N ASN A 28 -8.74 -12.03 10.23
CA ASN A 28 -9.20 -13.20 10.98
C ASN A 28 -8.38 -13.42 12.27
N PHE A 29 -7.05 -13.32 12.18
CA PHE A 29 -6.18 -13.44 13.36
C PHE A 29 -6.31 -12.25 14.32
N ALA A 30 -6.55 -11.03 13.82
CA ALA A 30 -6.83 -9.86 14.65
C ALA A 30 -8.10 -10.08 15.48
N TRP A 31 -9.16 -10.57 14.83
CA TRP A 31 -10.43 -10.90 15.48
C TRP A 31 -10.25 -12.01 16.51
N SER A 32 -9.58 -13.10 16.14
CA SER A 32 -9.28 -14.22 17.02
C SER A 32 -8.49 -13.79 18.27
N ALA A 33 -7.47 -12.94 18.10
CA ALA A 33 -6.70 -12.38 19.20
C ALA A 33 -7.56 -11.51 20.13
N ARG A 34 -8.50 -10.73 19.59
CA ARG A 34 -9.47 -9.96 20.39
C ARG A 34 -10.43 -10.88 21.15
N GLN A 35 -11.03 -11.85 20.48
CA GLN A 35 -11.98 -12.78 21.09
C GLN A 35 -11.33 -13.58 22.22
N ARG A 36 -10.10 -14.04 22.02
CA ARG A 36 -9.33 -14.73 23.05
C ARG A 36 -9.17 -13.89 24.32
N ARG A 37 -8.84 -12.60 24.18
CA ARG A 37 -8.68 -11.67 25.31
C ARG A 37 -9.98 -11.49 26.07
N LEU A 38 -11.10 -11.30 25.37
CA LEU A 38 -12.42 -11.14 25.99
C LEU A 38 -12.84 -12.42 26.73
N GLN A 39 -12.70 -13.59 26.12
CA GLN A 39 -13.04 -14.87 26.74
C GLN A 39 -12.18 -15.16 27.98
N THR A 40 -10.88 -14.83 27.94
CA THR A 40 -10.01 -15.01 29.11
C THR A 40 -10.36 -14.06 30.24
N LYS A 41 -10.75 -12.81 29.93
CA LYS A 41 -11.20 -11.84 30.92
C LYS A 41 -12.52 -12.26 31.59
N ASP A 42 -13.44 -12.82 30.82
CA ASP A 42 -14.77 -13.21 31.29
C ASP A 42 -14.78 -14.56 32.01
N LYS A 43 -14.13 -15.59 31.43
CA LYS A 43 -14.25 -17.00 31.85
C LYS A 43 -12.96 -17.61 32.40
N GLY A 44 -11.88 -16.84 32.49
CA GLY A 44 -10.55 -17.32 32.88
C GLY A 44 -9.86 -18.25 31.87
N LYS A 45 -10.57 -18.70 30.81
CA LYS A 45 -10.06 -19.61 29.78
C LYS A 45 -10.64 -19.29 28.40
N SER A 46 -9.92 -19.70 27.35
CA SER A 46 -10.31 -19.52 25.96
C SER A 46 -9.96 -20.78 25.17
N LYS A 47 -10.85 -21.20 24.25
CA LYS A 47 -10.55 -22.29 23.29
C LYS A 47 -9.63 -21.83 22.16
N ILE A 48 -9.54 -20.52 21.93
CA ILE A 48 -8.63 -19.93 20.94
C ILE A 48 -7.18 -20.05 21.46
N PRO A 49 -6.25 -20.63 20.69
CA PRO A 49 -4.86 -20.81 21.10
C PRO A 49 -4.16 -19.50 21.47
N PRO A 50 -3.16 -19.50 22.37
CA PRO A 50 -2.38 -18.30 22.72
C PRO A 50 -1.53 -17.76 21.55
N ILE A 51 -1.21 -18.59 20.56
CA ILE A 51 -0.33 -18.21 19.44
C ILE A 51 -0.97 -17.20 18.45
N VAL A 52 -2.29 -17.03 18.46
CA VAL A 52 -3.01 -16.19 17.48
C VAL A 52 -2.53 -14.74 17.44
N GLY A 53 -2.06 -14.19 18.57
CA GLY A 53 -1.50 -12.83 18.60
C GLY A 53 -0.13 -12.73 17.93
N ALA A 54 0.71 -13.76 18.07
CA ALA A 54 2.01 -13.83 17.39
C ALA A 54 1.82 -14.05 15.88
N GLU A 55 0.86 -14.90 15.49
CA GLU A 55 0.50 -15.11 14.08
C GLU A 55 -0.05 -13.85 13.43
N HIS A 56 -0.95 -13.12 14.12
CA HIS A 56 -1.42 -11.81 13.64
C HIS A 56 -0.26 -10.86 13.37
N LYS A 57 0.71 -10.76 14.29
CA LYS A 57 1.90 -9.91 14.10
C LYS A 57 2.72 -10.37 12.90
N ARG A 58 3.03 -11.66 12.80
CA ARG A 58 3.83 -12.21 11.70
C ARG A 58 3.20 -11.92 10.34
N LEU A 59 1.89 -12.17 10.21
CA LEU A 59 1.17 -11.88 8.98
C LEU A 59 1.04 -10.36 8.73
N GLY A 60 0.91 -9.55 9.78
CA GLY A 60 0.92 -8.09 9.67
C GLY A 60 2.27 -7.53 9.17
N ASP A 61 3.38 -8.15 9.58
CA ASP A 61 4.71 -7.84 9.06
C ASP A 61 4.78 -8.15 7.56
N TRP A 62 4.28 -9.30 7.12
CA TRP A 62 4.17 -9.64 5.69
C TRP A 62 3.23 -8.70 4.94
N LEU A 63 2.09 -8.34 5.52
CA LEU A 63 1.11 -7.46 4.90
C LEU A 63 1.72 -6.08 4.63
N THR A 64 2.47 -5.54 5.59
CA THR A 64 3.16 -4.25 5.43
C THR A 64 4.16 -4.29 4.28
N ALA A 65 5.03 -5.31 4.25
CA ALA A 65 6.01 -5.48 3.16
C ALA A 65 5.33 -5.62 1.80
N SER A 66 4.24 -6.39 1.75
CA SER A 66 3.50 -6.68 0.52
C SER A 66 2.81 -5.43 -0.02
N VAL A 67 2.13 -4.66 0.84
CA VAL A 67 1.42 -3.43 0.45
C VAL A 67 2.41 -2.36 -0.01
N VAL A 68 3.51 -2.14 0.72
CA VAL A 68 4.53 -1.16 0.33
C VAL A 68 5.24 -1.60 -0.96
N GLY A 69 5.65 -2.86 -1.06
CA GLY A 69 6.29 -3.40 -2.27
C GLY A 69 5.38 -3.33 -3.49
N LEU A 70 4.10 -3.71 -3.33
CA LEU A 70 3.12 -3.64 -4.39
C LEU A 70 2.81 -2.20 -4.82
N THR A 71 2.84 -1.25 -3.88
CA THR A 71 2.74 0.18 -4.18
C THR A 71 3.92 0.64 -5.04
N LEU A 72 5.15 0.27 -4.68
CA LEU A 72 6.34 0.61 -5.47
C LEU A 72 6.26 0.01 -6.89
N ILE A 73 5.80 -1.24 -7.04
CA ILE A 73 5.57 -1.85 -8.36
C ILE A 73 4.52 -1.08 -9.15
N GLY A 74 3.39 -0.74 -8.51
CA GLY A 74 2.30 0.02 -9.14
C GLY A 74 2.71 1.42 -9.59
N LEU A 75 3.65 2.06 -8.87
CA LEU A 75 4.21 3.37 -9.24
C LEU A 75 5.30 3.26 -10.32
N ALA A 76 6.11 2.19 -10.30
CA ALA A 76 7.23 2.02 -11.21
C ALA A 76 6.79 1.99 -12.68
N HIS A 77 5.69 1.32 -12.99
CA HIS A 77 5.19 1.21 -14.37
C HIS A 77 4.81 2.56 -15.01
N PRO A 78 3.88 3.36 -14.45
CA PRO A 78 3.51 4.66 -15.02
C PRO A 78 4.68 5.65 -15.08
N ILE A 79 5.57 5.64 -14.07
CA ILE A 79 6.76 6.49 -14.06
C ILE A 79 7.72 6.08 -15.18
N SER A 80 7.95 4.79 -15.37
CA SER A 80 8.82 4.28 -16.46
C SER A 80 8.23 4.62 -17.84
N LYS A 81 6.92 4.45 -18.03
CA LYS A 81 6.21 4.84 -19.24
C LYS A 81 6.40 6.34 -19.54
N ASN A 82 6.31 7.19 -18.52
CA ASN A 82 6.53 8.62 -18.65
C ASN A 82 7.98 8.98 -19.01
N ILE A 83 8.98 8.34 -18.38
CA ILE A 83 10.40 8.53 -18.67
C ILE A 83 10.71 8.19 -20.14
N ILE A 84 10.20 7.07 -20.64
CA ILE A 84 10.42 6.62 -22.02
C ILE A 84 9.72 7.54 -23.01
N LYS A 85 8.41 7.78 -22.81
CA LYS A 85 7.59 8.59 -23.73
C LYS A 85 8.12 10.01 -23.90
N ASN A 86 8.59 10.62 -22.81
CA ASN A 86 9.08 12.00 -22.84
C ASN A 86 10.60 12.12 -23.04
N GLN A 87 11.30 11.00 -23.24
CA GLN A 87 12.76 10.92 -23.41
C GLN A 87 13.54 11.62 -22.29
N LEU A 88 13.09 11.45 -21.04
CA LEU A 88 13.64 12.17 -19.89
C LEU A 88 15.11 11.82 -19.60
N TRP A 89 15.56 10.63 -20.00
CA TRP A 89 16.98 10.27 -19.93
C TRP A 89 17.89 11.22 -20.71
N ASN A 90 17.44 11.73 -21.86
CA ASN A 90 18.22 12.65 -22.69
C ASN A 90 18.02 14.11 -22.26
N LYS A 91 16.79 14.47 -21.84
CA LYS A 91 16.42 15.85 -21.52
C LYS A 91 16.77 16.25 -20.09
N THR A 92 16.51 15.37 -19.12
CA THR A 92 16.62 15.63 -17.68
C THR A 92 17.22 14.43 -16.93
N PRO A 93 18.44 13.96 -17.27
CA PRO A 93 19.03 12.74 -16.70
C PRO A 93 19.13 12.75 -15.17
N PHE A 94 19.39 13.93 -14.57
CA PHE A 94 19.44 14.07 -13.11
C PHE A 94 18.13 13.69 -12.44
N GLN A 95 16.98 14.07 -13.02
CA GLN A 95 15.65 13.71 -12.50
C GLN A 95 15.48 12.19 -12.49
N VAL A 96 15.87 11.52 -13.57
CA VAL A 96 15.72 10.06 -13.67
C VAL A 96 16.59 9.34 -12.64
N ILE A 97 17.85 9.77 -12.48
CA ILE A 97 18.76 9.23 -11.46
C ILE A 97 18.19 9.46 -10.06
N PHE A 98 17.67 10.66 -9.77
CA PHE A 98 17.05 10.97 -8.49
C PHE A 98 15.86 10.05 -8.20
N ILE A 99 14.96 9.83 -9.17
CA ILE A 99 13.83 8.91 -9.01
C ILE A 99 14.31 7.50 -8.67
N LEU A 100 15.30 6.97 -9.39
CA LEU A 100 15.87 5.64 -9.13
C LEU A 100 16.46 5.55 -7.71
N LEU A 101 17.22 6.56 -7.29
CA LEU A 101 17.76 6.64 -5.93
C LEU A 101 16.65 6.69 -4.87
N MET A 102 15.55 7.39 -5.14
CA MET A 102 14.40 7.43 -4.22
C MET A 102 13.74 6.06 -4.06
N PHE A 103 13.60 5.26 -5.13
CA PHE A 103 13.13 3.87 -5.02
C PHE A 103 14.05 3.05 -4.10
N LEU A 104 15.37 3.09 -4.35
CA LEU A 104 16.36 2.36 -3.56
C LEU A 104 16.37 2.79 -2.10
N ALA A 105 16.36 4.10 -1.84
CA ALA A 105 16.35 4.66 -0.49
C ALA A 105 15.07 4.30 0.28
N THR A 106 13.90 4.28 -0.40
CA THR A 106 12.62 3.88 0.21
C THR A 106 12.64 2.42 0.64
N ILE A 107 13.14 1.53 -0.23
CA ILE A 107 13.29 0.09 0.04
C ILE A 107 14.28 -0.13 1.19
N ALA A 108 15.45 0.51 1.14
CA ALA A 108 16.46 0.41 2.19
C ALA A 108 15.92 0.89 3.55
N SER A 109 15.19 2.00 3.56
CA SER A 109 14.55 2.52 4.77
C SER A 109 13.53 1.53 5.34
N LEU A 110 12.72 0.88 4.49
CA LEU A 110 11.79 -0.15 4.94
C LEU A 110 12.54 -1.34 5.57
N VAL A 111 13.59 -1.83 4.92
CA VAL A 111 14.43 -2.92 5.44
C VAL A 111 15.03 -2.54 6.80
N PHE A 112 15.52 -1.31 6.95
CA PHE A 112 16.04 -0.85 8.24
C PHE A 112 14.95 -0.67 9.29
N LEU A 113 13.70 -0.32 8.92
CA LEU A 113 12.57 -0.31 9.84
C LEU A 113 12.28 -1.69 10.44
N TYR A 114 12.38 -2.76 9.64
CA TYR A 114 12.25 -4.14 10.14
C TYR A 114 13.37 -4.53 11.11
N LYS A 115 14.60 -4.05 10.86
CA LYS A 115 15.77 -4.36 11.71
C LYS A 115 15.86 -3.49 12.97
N ALA A 116 15.28 -2.28 12.95
CA ALA A 116 15.44 -1.29 14.01
C ALA A 116 14.75 -1.70 15.32
N GLN A 117 15.53 -1.75 16.39
CA GLN A 117 15.06 -2.09 17.75
C GLN A 117 14.74 -0.84 18.59
N LYS A 118 15.52 0.24 18.44
CA LYS A 118 15.34 1.48 19.22
C LYS A 118 14.21 2.33 18.64
N LYS A 119 13.39 2.91 19.52
CA LYS A 119 12.21 3.73 19.15
C LYS A 119 12.54 4.87 18.18
N GLN A 120 13.63 5.60 18.43
CA GLN A 120 14.07 6.71 17.58
C GLN A 120 14.34 6.25 16.14
N TRP A 121 15.11 5.17 15.98
CA TRP A 121 15.40 4.62 14.65
C TRP A 121 14.18 4.09 13.93
N ARG A 122 13.24 3.47 14.64
CA ARG A 122 11.95 3.05 14.06
C ARG A 122 11.16 4.24 13.55
N ALA A 123 11.11 5.33 14.31
CA ALA A 123 10.44 6.55 13.87
C ALA A 123 11.11 7.15 12.62
N ILE A 124 12.45 7.28 12.64
CA ILE A 124 13.22 7.80 11.49
C ILE A 124 12.97 6.95 10.24
N PHE A 125 13.15 5.63 10.30
CA PHE A 125 12.99 4.79 9.12
C PHE A 125 11.54 4.71 8.64
N ALA A 126 10.55 4.73 9.54
CA ALA A 126 9.14 4.83 9.16
C ALA A 126 8.83 6.14 8.43
N THR A 127 9.34 7.27 8.92
CA THR A 127 9.18 8.57 8.27
C THR A 127 9.89 8.60 6.92
N LEU A 128 11.12 8.08 6.81
CA LEU A 128 11.87 8.03 5.55
C LEU A 128 11.18 7.15 4.51
N THR A 129 10.70 5.96 4.89
CA THR A 129 9.92 5.11 3.97
C THR A 129 8.64 5.81 3.54
N GLY A 130 7.92 6.46 4.46
CA GLY A 130 6.68 7.15 4.14
C GLY A 130 6.89 8.35 3.20
N ILE A 131 7.87 9.21 3.49
CA ILE A 131 8.25 10.33 2.62
C ILE A 131 8.69 9.82 1.25
N GLY A 132 9.49 8.76 1.20
CA GLY A 132 9.92 8.14 -0.04
C GLY A 132 8.75 7.70 -0.93
N LEU A 133 7.76 7.02 -0.36
CA LEU A 133 6.53 6.65 -1.08
C LEU A 133 5.77 7.86 -1.63
N VAL A 134 5.63 8.93 -0.84
CA VAL A 134 4.94 10.15 -1.28
C VAL A 134 5.72 10.83 -2.42
N ILE A 135 7.04 10.99 -2.29
CA ILE A 135 7.87 11.60 -3.33
C ILE A 135 7.79 10.82 -4.65
N ILE A 136 7.88 9.49 -4.58
CA ILE A 136 7.74 8.62 -5.76
C ILE A 136 6.32 8.72 -6.33
N GLY A 137 5.30 8.68 -5.48
CA GLY A 137 3.90 8.80 -5.89
C GLY A 137 3.55 10.14 -6.53
N CYS A 138 4.29 11.20 -6.18
CA CYS A 138 4.15 12.54 -6.73
C CYS A 138 4.90 12.75 -8.07
N GLN A 139 5.60 11.75 -8.61
CA GLN A 139 6.25 11.87 -9.93
C GLN A 139 5.24 11.96 -11.08
N ASP A 140 5.66 12.56 -12.18
CA ASP A 140 4.84 12.65 -13.39
C ASP A 140 4.60 11.28 -14.02
N GLY A 141 3.44 11.13 -14.66
CA GLY A 141 2.96 9.87 -15.24
C GLY A 141 2.08 9.05 -14.32
N VAL A 142 2.14 9.26 -13.00
CA VAL A 142 1.28 8.56 -12.04
C VAL A 142 -0.16 9.04 -12.17
N PHE A 143 -1.09 8.12 -12.43
CA PHE A 143 -2.53 8.40 -12.47
C PHE A 143 -3.07 8.60 -11.06
N ARG A 144 -3.14 9.86 -10.62
CA ARG A 144 -3.54 10.23 -9.24
C ARG A 144 -5.02 10.55 -9.08
N ARG A 145 -5.71 10.96 -10.15
CA ARG A 145 -7.10 11.42 -10.11
C ARG A 145 -7.37 12.49 -9.04
N THR A 146 -6.53 13.53 -9.01
CA THR A 146 -6.50 14.55 -7.95
C THR A 146 -7.77 15.39 -7.84
N ASN A 147 -8.46 15.62 -8.96
CA ASN A 147 -9.78 16.28 -8.99
C ASN A 147 -10.86 15.49 -8.22
N GLU A 148 -10.72 14.16 -8.10
CA GLU A 148 -11.62 13.27 -7.36
C GLU A 148 -10.82 12.50 -6.30
N TRP A 149 -9.97 13.20 -5.55
CA TRP A 149 -9.03 12.59 -4.60
C TRP A 149 -9.70 11.67 -3.57
N TYR A 150 -10.93 11.99 -3.14
CA TYR A 150 -11.73 11.20 -2.20
C TYR A 150 -12.23 9.87 -2.81
N TRP A 151 -12.09 9.70 -4.12
CA TRP A 151 -12.46 8.50 -4.87
C TRP A 151 -11.27 8.00 -5.70
N SER A 152 -10.05 8.20 -5.23
CA SER A 152 -8.84 7.87 -5.99
C SER A 152 -8.16 6.61 -5.47
N HIS A 153 -7.84 5.69 -6.39
CA HIS A 153 -7.05 4.50 -6.09
C HIS A 153 -5.66 4.86 -5.54
N TYR A 154 -5.03 5.89 -6.11
CA TYR A 154 -3.72 6.38 -5.68
C TYR A 154 -3.73 6.87 -4.23
N TYR A 155 -4.63 7.79 -3.88
CA TYR A 155 -4.65 8.36 -2.52
C TYR A 155 -5.02 7.31 -1.47
N TYR A 156 -5.91 6.37 -1.81
CA TYR A 156 -6.22 5.24 -0.93
C TYR A 156 -5.01 4.34 -0.73
N GLY A 157 -4.31 3.98 -1.82
CA GLY A 157 -3.12 3.14 -1.75
C GLY A 157 -1.97 3.75 -0.96
N ILE A 158 -1.63 5.02 -1.22
CA ILE A 158 -0.61 5.74 -0.46
C ILE A 158 -0.99 5.81 1.02
N THR A 159 -2.24 6.19 1.34
CA THR A 159 -2.69 6.28 2.73
C THR A 159 -2.65 4.93 3.43
N ALA A 160 -3.10 3.86 2.77
CA ALA A 160 -3.04 2.50 3.31
C ALA A 160 -1.58 2.06 3.56
N ALA A 161 -0.66 2.32 2.62
CA ALA A 161 0.75 2.02 2.78
C ALA A 161 1.39 2.77 3.96
N LEU A 162 1.08 4.07 4.11
CA LEU A 162 1.53 4.87 5.26
C LEU A 162 1.00 4.33 6.59
N LEU A 163 -0.27 3.91 6.64
CA LEU A 163 -0.85 3.27 7.82
C LEU A 163 -0.19 1.92 8.13
N MET A 164 0.17 1.13 7.13
CA MET A 164 0.92 -0.13 7.33
C MET A 164 2.32 0.14 7.88
N ILE A 165 3.05 1.11 7.33
CA ILE A 165 4.37 1.52 7.83
C ILE A 165 4.28 1.98 9.29
N PHE A 166 3.27 2.81 9.60
CA PHE A 166 3.02 3.25 10.97
C PHE A 166 2.69 2.08 11.90
N SER A 167 1.80 1.19 11.46
CA SER A 167 1.39 -0.02 12.18
C SER A 167 2.60 -0.88 12.55
N LEU A 168 3.51 -1.11 11.59
CA LEU A 168 4.79 -1.77 11.81
C LEU A 168 5.65 -1.01 12.83
N ALA A 169 5.83 0.29 12.66
CA ALA A 169 6.70 1.11 13.52
C ALA A 169 6.32 1.04 15.01
N ILE A 170 5.02 1.06 15.33
CA ILE A 170 4.50 1.12 16.71
C ILE A 170 4.44 -0.23 17.43
N VAL A 171 4.72 -1.36 16.76
CA VAL A 171 4.55 -2.70 17.36
C VAL A 171 5.19 -2.83 18.75
N PRO A 172 6.45 -2.41 18.99
CA PRO A 172 7.04 -2.51 20.33
C PRO A 172 6.28 -1.72 21.40
N GLU A 173 5.68 -0.58 21.03
CA GLU A 173 4.92 0.26 21.95
C GLU A 173 3.59 -0.40 22.34
N ILE A 174 2.96 -1.15 21.43
CA ILE A 174 1.74 -1.95 21.73
C ILE A 174 1.99 -2.98 22.84
N TYR A 175 3.18 -3.59 22.89
CA TYR A 175 3.53 -4.59 23.90
C TYR A 175 4.00 -3.97 25.21
N ARG A 176 4.71 -2.83 25.16
CA ARG A 176 5.21 -2.13 26.36
C ARG A 176 4.11 -1.38 27.11
N ASP A 177 3.08 -0.94 26.39
CA ASP A 177 2.00 -0.14 26.94
C ASP A 177 0.96 -0.97 27.70
N LYS A 178 0.99 -0.85 29.03
CA LYS A 178 0.03 -1.50 29.94
C LYS A 178 -1.35 -0.82 29.94
N SER A 179 -1.47 0.42 29.48
CA SER A 179 -2.74 1.17 29.43
C SER A 179 -3.64 0.78 28.25
N ASN A 180 -3.13 -0.03 27.31
CA ASN A 180 -3.77 -0.38 26.03
C ASN A 180 -4.00 0.78 25.07
N ARG A 181 -3.48 1.98 25.34
CA ARG A 181 -3.61 3.15 24.45
C ARG A 181 -3.09 2.86 23.04
N TRP A 182 -1.87 2.33 22.91
CA TRP A 182 -1.28 2.01 21.59
C TRP A 182 -2.03 0.91 20.87
N ARG A 183 -2.59 -0.06 21.62
CA ARG A 183 -3.45 -1.10 21.06
C ARG A 183 -4.75 -0.53 20.51
N THR A 184 -5.37 0.41 21.21
CA THR A 184 -6.58 1.11 20.74
C THR A 184 -6.28 1.93 19.50
N ILE A 185 -5.18 2.71 19.50
CA ILE A 185 -4.73 3.48 18.33
C ILE A 185 -4.52 2.54 17.14
N HIS A 186 -3.77 1.45 17.31
CA HIS A 186 -3.54 0.45 16.27
C HIS A 186 -4.86 -0.13 15.75
N THR A 187 -5.80 -0.46 16.63
CA THR A 187 -7.11 -1.02 16.23
C THR A 187 -7.89 -0.04 15.38
N VAL A 188 -8.04 1.21 15.84
CA VAL A 188 -8.77 2.26 15.12
C VAL A 188 -8.15 2.50 13.74
N LEU A 189 -6.83 2.72 13.68
CA LEU A 189 -6.13 3.02 12.43
C LEU A 189 -6.17 1.85 11.45
N ASN A 190 -6.07 0.60 11.92
CA ASN A 190 -6.15 -0.56 11.04
C ASN A 190 -7.59 -0.88 10.61
N THR A 191 -8.61 -0.46 11.37
CA THR A 191 -9.99 -0.45 10.87
C THR A 191 -10.14 0.52 9.71
N PHE A 192 -9.58 1.74 9.80
CA PHE A 192 -9.52 2.66 8.67
C PHE A 192 -8.73 2.08 7.49
N ALA A 193 -7.58 1.45 7.73
CA ALA A 193 -6.81 0.80 6.68
C ALA A 193 -7.60 -0.31 5.98
N LEU A 194 -8.38 -1.11 6.71
CA LEU A 194 -9.25 -2.14 6.13
C LEU A 194 -10.29 -1.52 5.18
N LEU A 195 -10.91 -0.41 5.56
CA LEU A 195 -11.84 0.32 4.69
C LEU A 195 -11.14 0.85 3.43
N LEU A 196 -9.91 1.35 3.56
CA LEU A 196 -9.11 1.78 2.42
C LEU A 196 -8.77 0.61 1.48
N PHE A 197 -8.45 -0.58 2.00
CA PHE A 197 -8.20 -1.76 1.17
C PHE A 197 -9.45 -2.19 0.39
N ILE A 198 -10.63 -2.16 1.02
CA ILE A 198 -11.91 -2.41 0.32
C ILE A 198 -12.11 -1.35 -0.77
N GLY A 199 -11.87 -0.09 -0.43
CA GLY A 199 -11.92 1.03 -1.36
C GLY A 199 -10.98 0.85 -2.55
N GLN A 200 -9.74 0.37 -2.32
CA GLN A 200 -8.78 0.09 -3.39
C GLN A 200 -9.24 -1.01 -4.33
N GLY A 201 -9.95 -2.04 -3.82
CA GLY A 201 -10.58 -3.05 -4.67
C GLY A 201 -11.58 -2.41 -5.64
N LEU A 202 -12.45 -1.54 -5.13
CA LEU A 202 -13.47 -0.85 -5.95
C LEU A 202 -12.84 0.14 -6.95
N THR A 203 -11.98 1.04 -6.46
CA THR A 203 -11.36 2.09 -7.29
C THR A 203 -10.34 1.52 -8.26
N GLY A 204 -9.66 0.42 -7.91
CA GLY A 204 -8.73 -0.27 -8.81
C GLY A 204 -9.44 -0.93 -9.98
N THR A 205 -10.57 -1.62 -9.73
CA THR A 205 -11.39 -2.17 -10.81
C THR A 205 -11.95 -1.09 -11.72
N ARG A 206 -12.38 0.05 -11.15
CA ARG A 206 -12.78 1.21 -11.96
C ARG A 206 -11.63 1.74 -12.81
N ASP A 207 -10.45 1.93 -12.22
CA ASP A 207 -9.31 2.51 -12.94
C ASP A 207 -8.87 1.63 -14.12
N LEU A 208 -9.06 0.31 -14.06
CA LEU A 208 -8.85 -0.58 -15.21
C LEU A 208 -9.80 -0.32 -16.39
N LEU A 209 -10.94 0.35 -16.16
CA LEU A 209 -11.84 0.79 -17.24
C LEU A 209 -11.38 2.12 -17.87
N GLU A 210 -10.57 2.91 -17.16
CA GLU A 210 -10.07 4.22 -17.59
C GLU A 210 -8.60 4.19 -18.04
N ILE A 211 -7.87 3.12 -17.70
CA ILE A 211 -6.50 2.83 -18.16
C ILE A 211 -6.62 1.73 -19.23
N PRO A 212 -6.92 2.11 -20.48
CA PRO A 212 -7.18 1.15 -21.55
C PRO A 212 -5.93 0.35 -21.92
N LEU A 213 -6.14 -0.82 -22.51
CA LEU A 213 -5.07 -1.57 -23.17
C LEU A 213 -4.47 -0.76 -24.32
N SER A 214 -3.23 -1.05 -24.67
CA SER A 214 -2.47 -0.38 -25.74
C SER A 214 -3.24 -0.25 -27.06
N TRP A 215 -3.96 -1.30 -27.46
CA TRP A 215 -4.78 -1.29 -28.68
C TRP A 215 -6.08 -0.47 -28.54
N GLN A 216 -6.57 -0.28 -27.31
CA GLN A 216 -7.77 0.50 -26.99
C GLN A 216 -7.44 1.99 -26.82
N GLU A 217 -6.22 2.34 -26.39
CA GLU A 217 -5.78 3.73 -26.17
C GLU A 217 -6.19 4.67 -27.33
N PRO A 218 -5.95 4.35 -28.63
CA PRO A 218 -6.30 5.24 -29.74
C PRO A 218 -7.81 5.47 -29.93
N PHE A 219 -8.66 4.61 -29.38
CA PHE A 219 -10.12 4.72 -29.49
C PHE A 219 -10.72 5.36 -28.24
N VAL A 220 -10.27 4.91 -27.06
CA VAL A 220 -10.76 5.37 -25.76
C VAL A 220 -10.39 6.83 -25.51
N TYR A 221 -9.17 7.25 -25.89
CA TYR A 221 -8.75 8.65 -25.72
C TYR A 221 -9.34 9.62 -26.76
N LYS A 222 -10.13 9.14 -27.73
CA LYS A 222 -10.93 10.01 -28.61
C LYS A 222 -12.28 10.37 -28.00
N CYS A 223 -12.72 9.66 -26.98
CA CYS A 223 -13.98 9.94 -26.31
C CYS A 223 -13.87 11.17 -25.40
N ASP A 224 -14.91 11.99 -25.41
CA ASP A 224 -15.14 13.02 -24.41
C ASP A 224 -15.91 12.41 -23.24
N PHE A 225 -15.19 12.11 -22.16
CA PHE A 225 -15.78 11.52 -20.95
C PHE A 225 -16.69 12.49 -20.19
N ALA A 226 -16.51 13.80 -20.33
CA ALA A 226 -17.37 14.79 -19.69
C ALA A 226 -18.74 14.82 -20.36
N ASN A 227 -18.76 14.82 -21.69
CA ASN A 227 -19.98 14.86 -22.50
C ASN A 227 -20.55 13.48 -22.86
N LYS A 228 -19.82 12.40 -22.53
CA LYS A 228 -20.18 10.99 -22.81
C LYS A 228 -20.39 10.71 -24.31
N THR A 229 -19.52 11.28 -25.15
CA THR A 229 -19.57 11.12 -26.61
C THR A 229 -18.25 10.55 -27.12
N CYS A 230 -18.30 9.76 -28.19
CA CYS A 230 -17.10 9.25 -28.89
C CYS A 230 -17.26 9.51 -30.39
N SER A 231 -16.16 9.89 -31.06
CA SER A 231 -16.11 10.21 -32.49
C SER A 231 -14.93 9.52 -33.18
#